data_AF-A0A2W5Y5L7-F1
#
_entry.id   AF-A0A2W5Y5L7-F1
#
_cell.length_a   1.000
_cell.length_b   1.000
_cell.length_c   1.000
_cell.angle_alpha   90.00
_cell.angle_beta   90.00
_cell.angle_gamma   90.00
#
_symmetry.space_group_name_H-M   'P 1'
#
loop_
_entity.id
_entity.type
_entity.pdbx_description
1 polymer ?
#
loop_
_entity_poly.entity_id
_entity_poly.type
_entity_poly.pdbx_seq_one_letter_code
_entity_poly.pdbx_strand_id
1 'polypeptide(L)'
;MAGSRRHADPETYLIPRSSWPGRREEVAKQTDQPLHAEQRLAACESEDQRLSDLDRVLAGGGEVRIEDGDLVLRPLSARGSPRGRPDPLPPAR
;
A
#
# COMPACT_ATOMS: atom_id res chain seq x y z
N MET A 1 -16.81 30.23 23.66
CA MET A 1 -17.31 28.85 23.45
C MET A 1 -16.93 28.43 22.04
N ALA A 2 -16.18 27.35 21.91
CA ALA A 2 -15.58 26.90 20.66
C ALA A 2 -16.66 26.41 19.67
N GLY A 3 -16.62 26.93 18.45
CA GLY A 3 -17.62 26.70 17.42
C GLY A 3 -17.65 25.25 16.95
N SER A 4 -18.79 24.59 17.13
CA SER A 4 -19.14 23.39 16.38
C SER A 4 -19.16 23.77 14.90
N ARG A 5 -18.18 23.29 14.13
CA ARG A 5 -18.20 23.45 12.67
C ARG A 5 -19.49 22.79 12.20
N ARG A 6 -20.43 23.59 11.68
CA ARG A 6 -21.63 23.06 11.03
C ARG A 6 -21.13 22.29 9.82
N HIS A 7 -21.09 20.97 9.92
CA HIS A 7 -20.81 20.11 8.78
C HIS A 7 -21.93 20.38 7.77
N ALA A 8 -21.56 20.74 6.54
CA ALA A 8 -22.51 20.86 5.45
C ALA A 8 -23.12 19.48 5.17
N ASP A 9 -24.32 19.47 4.61
CA ASP A 9 -24.99 18.23 4.19
C ASP A 9 -24.07 17.43 3.24
N PRO A 10 -23.68 16.19 3.61
CA PRO A 10 -22.84 15.33 2.77
C PRO A 10 -23.35 15.16 1.34
N GLU A 11 -24.67 15.18 1.14
CA GLU A 11 -25.26 15.02 -0.19
C GLU A 11 -24.89 16.16 -1.14
N THR A 12 -24.57 17.35 -0.61
CA THR A 12 -24.15 18.51 -1.41
C THR A 12 -22.79 18.27 -2.09
N TYR A 13 -21.99 17.31 -1.63
CA TYR A 13 -20.71 16.96 -2.23
C TYR A 13 -20.80 15.82 -3.26
N LEU A 14 -21.98 15.20 -3.42
CA LEU A 14 -22.16 14.10 -4.36
C LEU A 14 -22.35 14.64 -5.79
N ILE A 15 -21.79 13.92 -6.76
CA ILE A 15 -22.09 14.18 -8.17
C ILE A 15 -23.54 13.73 -8.43
N PRO A 16 -24.43 14.62 -8.94
CA PRO A 16 -25.79 14.23 -9.27
C PRO A 16 -25.81 13.11 -10.31
N ARG A 17 -26.69 12.11 -10.11
CA ARG A 17 -26.79 10.94 -11.02
C ARG A 17 -27.00 11.31 -12.48
N SER A 18 -27.77 12.36 -12.75
CA SER A 18 -28.00 12.87 -14.11
C SER A 18 -26.75 13.45 -14.77
N SER A 19 -25.82 13.96 -13.98
CA SER A 19 -24.56 14.55 -14.46
C SER A 19 -23.41 13.54 -14.54
N TRP A 20 -23.57 12.36 -13.92
CA TRP A 20 -22.54 11.33 -13.88
C TRP A 20 -22.06 10.85 -15.27
N PRO A 21 -22.93 10.57 -16.26
CA PRO A 21 -22.49 10.06 -17.56
C PRO A 21 -21.49 10.98 -18.27
N GLY A 22 -21.63 12.30 -18.12
CA GLY A 22 -20.71 13.29 -18.70
C GLY A 22 -19.46 13.59 -17.86
N ARG A 23 -19.36 13.05 -16.63
CA ARG A 23 -18.24 13.30 -15.71
C ARG A 23 -17.40 12.05 -15.43
N ARG A 24 -17.92 10.85 -15.66
CA ARG A 24 -17.29 9.58 -15.30
C ARG A 24 -15.88 9.39 -15.87
N GLU A 25 -15.62 9.88 -17.09
CA GLU A 25 -14.31 9.76 -17.74
C GLU A 25 -13.25 10.63 -17.07
N GLU A 26 -13.60 11.88 -16.79
CA GLU A 26 -12.72 12.80 -16.08
C GLU A 26 -12.46 12.32 -14.64
N VAL A 27 -13.49 11.82 -13.95
CA VAL A 27 -13.33 11.25 -12.61
C VAL A 27 -12.42 10.03 -12.62
N ALA A 28 -12.62 9.09 -13.55
CA ALA A 28 -11.76 7.92 -13.68
C ALA A 28 -10.28 8.31 -13.84
N LYS A 29 -10.00 9.30 -14.70
CA LYS A 29 -8.66 9.85 -14.90
C LYS A 29 -8.09 10.52 -13.65
N GLN A 30 -8.89 11.33 -12.93
CA GLN A 30 -8.44 12.03 -11.73
C GLN A 30 -8.16 11.08 -10.56
N THR A 31 -8.90 9.98 -10.47
CA THR A 31 -8.73 8.97 -9.42
C THR A 31 -7.76 7.84 -9.79
N ASP A 32 -7.18 7.91 -10.98
CA ASP A 32 -6.36 6.83 -11.57
C ASP A 32 -7.05 5.46 -11.50
N GLN A 33 -8.36 5.45 -11.80
CA GLN A 33 -9.19 4.26 -11.80
C GLN A 33 -9.58 3.87 -13.23
N PRO A 34 -9.80 2.57 -13.50
CA PRO A 34 -10.36 2.13 -14.77
C PRO A 34 -11.76 2.72 -15.01
N LEU A 35 -12.01 3.17 -16.23
CA LEU A 35 -13.34 3.68 -16.62
C LEU A 35 -14.41 2.58 -16.66
N HIS A 36 -13.98 1.36 -16.99
CA HIS A 36 -14.84 0.20 -17.18
C HIS A 36 -14.75 -0.73 -15.98
N ALA A 37 -15.91 -1.12 -15.44
CA ALA A 37 -15.99 -1.91 -14.22
C ALA A 37 -15.31 -3.27 -14.37
N GLU A 38 -15.39 -3.86 -15.56
CA GLU A 38 -14.80 -5.16 -15.91
C GLU A 38 -13.27 -5.15 -15.71
N GLN A 39 -12.62 -4.03 -16.02
CA GLN A 39 -11.17 -3.87 -15.86
C GLN A 39 -10.78 -3.86 -14.38
N ARG A 40 -11.56 -3.18 -13.53
CA ARG A 40 -11.30 -3.15 -12.09
C ARG A 40 -11.57 -4.52 -11.45
N LEU A 41 -12.63 -5.20 -11.87
CA LEU A 41 -12.97 -6.54 -11.40
C LEU A 41 -11.86 -7.55 -11.72
N ALA A 42 -11.39 -7.59 -12.97
CA ALA A 42 -10.29 -8.47 -13.36
C ALA A 42 -8.99 -8.18 -12.56
N ALA A 43 -8.72 -6.90 -12.25
CA ALA A 43 -7.59 -6.54 -11.41
C ALA A 43 -7.75 -7.05 -9.96
N CYS A 44 -8.96 -6.97 -9.38
CA CYS A 44 -9.24 -7.54 -8.05
C CYS A 44 -9.04 -9.05 -8.03
N GLU A 45 -9.54 -9.78 -9.03
CA GLU A 45 -9.37 -11.23 -9.11
C GLU A 45 -7.88 -11.63 -9.19
N SER A 46 -7.08 -10.87 -9.95
CA SER A 46 -5.63 -11.07 -9.97
C SER A 46 -4.97 -10.76 -8.63
N GLU A 47 -5.49 -9.80 -7.87
CA GLU A 47 -4.96 -9.41 -6.56
C GLU A 47 -5.23 -10.51 -5.54
N ASP A 48 -6.45 -11.05 -5.52
CA ASP A 48 -6.86 -12.17 -4.65
C ASP A 48 -6.00 -13.42 -4.89
N GLN A 49 -5.66 -13.72 -6.16
CA GLN A 49 -4.76 -14.83 -6.46
C GLN A 49 -3.36 -14.59 -5.89
N ARG A 50 -2.83 -13.37 -6.01
CA ARG A 50 -1.49 -13.02 -5.45
C ARG A 50 -1.48 -13.06 -3.94
N LEU A 51 -2.57 -12.64 -3.30
CA LEU A 51 -2.72 -12.74 -1.84
C LEU A 51 -2.77 -14.20 -1.40
N SER A 52 -3.50 -15.05 -2.11
CA SER A 52 -3.54 -16.50 -1.84
C SER A 52 -2.16 -17.14 -2.00
N ASP A 53 -1.40 -16.75 -3.02
CA ASP A 53 -0.03 -17.22 -3.24
C ASP A 53 0.90 -16.75 -2.11
N LEU A 54 0.75 -15.50 -1.66
CA LEU A 54 1.49 -14.95 -0.53
C LEU A 54 1.18 -15.71 0.77
N ASP A 55 -0.08 -15.97 1.07
CA ASP A 55 -0.51 -16.74 2.24
C ASP A 55 0.13 -18.12 2.25
N ARG A 56 0.23 -18.78 1.10
CA ARG A 56 0.91 -20.07 0.97
C ARG A 56 2.40 -19.99 1.29
N VAL A 57 3.08 -18.92 0.86
CA VAL A 57 4.50 -18.68 1.20
C VAL A 57 4.67 -18.45 2.69
N LEU A 58 3.78 -17.66 3.30
CA LEU A 58 3.81 -17.33 4.72
C LEU A 58 3.52 -18.56 5.60
N ALA A 59 2.59 -19.43 5.19
CA ALA A 59 2.28 -20.69 5.88
C ALA A 59 3.49 -21.66 5.94
N GLY A 60 4.49 -21.50 5.07
CA GLY A 60 5.71 -22.30 5.06
C GLY A 60 6.67 -22.03 6.22
N GLY A 61 6.41 -21.04 7.08
CA GLY A 61 7.17 -20.82 8.33
C GLY A 61 8.61 -20.33 8.13
N GLY A 62 8.85 -19.55 7.08
CA GLY A 62 10.18 -19.04 6.70
C GLY A 62 10.63 -17.77 7.45
N GLU A 63 11.54 -17.01 6.83
CA GLU A 63 12.04 -15.73 7.37
C GLU A 63 10.96 -14.63 7.41
N VAL A 64 9.88 -14.77 6.64
CA VAL A 64 8.73 -13.86 6.65
C VAL A 64 7.52 -14.63 7.12
N ARG A 65 6.87 -14.16 8.19
CA ARG A 65 5.68 -14.79 8.79
C ARG A 65 4.69 -13.73 9.25
N ILE A 66 3.42 -14.13 9.42
CA ILE A 66 2.39 -13.31 10.08
C ILE A 66 2.24 -13.84 11.51
N GLU A 67 2.41 -12.98 12.52
CA GLU A 67 2.12 -13.28 13.92
C GLU A 67 1.18 -12.18 14.46
N ASP A 68 0.02 -12.57 15.01
CA ASP A 68 -0.99 -11.66 15.58
C ASP A 68 -1.47 -10.52 14.64
N GLY A 69 -1.41 -10.74 13.32
CA GLY A 69 -1.79 -9.76 12.30
C GLY A 69 -0.64 -8.84 11.86
N ASP A 70 0.53 -8.96 12.47
CA ASP A 70 1.72 -8.22 12.10
C ASP A 70 2.64 -9.04 11.17
N LEU A 71 3.20 -8.37 10.17
CA LEU A 71 4.23 -8.94 9.31
C LEU A 71 5.57 -8.96 10.06
N VAL A 72 5.99 -10.14 10.49
CA VAL A 72 7.26 -10.35 11.19
C VAL A 72 8.31 -10.85 10.22
N LEU A 73 9.30 -10.00 9.93
CA LEU A 73 10.52 -10.37 9.23
C LEU A 73 11.56 -10.82 10.26
N ARG A 74 11.95 -12.09 10.24
CA ARG A 74 13.17 -12.52 10.94
C ARG A 74 14.36 -11.81 10.29
N PRO A 75 15.31 -11.30 11.09
CA PRO A 75 16.52 -10.74 10.54
C PRO A 75 17.19 -11.79 9.65
N LEU A 76 17.23 -11.53 8.35
CA LEU A 76 18.15 -12.21 7.46
C LEU A 76 19.51 -12.16 8.15
N SER A 77 20.16 -13.32 8.31
CA SER A 77 21.56 -13.35 8.72
C SER A 77 22.36 -12.68 7.60
N ALA A 78 22.40 -11.35 7.61
CA ALA A 78 23.14 -10.55 6.67
C ALA A 78 24.58 -11.01 6.79
N ARG A 79 25.06 -11.68 5.74
CA ARG A 79 26.41 -12.18 5.65
C ARG A 79 27.37 -10.99 5.77
N GLY A 80 27.90 -10.80 6.97
CA GLY A 80 28.93 -9.83 7.31
C GLY A 80 28.49 -8.37 7.25
N SER A 81 28.36 -7.73 8.41
CA SER A 81 28.50 -6.27 8.50
C SER A 81 29.83 -5.88 7.84
N PRO A 82 29.88 -4.87 6.95
CA PRO A 82 31.16 -4.31 6.55
C PRO A 82 31.74 -3.64 7.79
N ARG A 83 32.61 -4.35 8.51
CA ARG A 83 33.52 -3.74 9.49
C ARG A 83 34.46 -2.82 8.73
N GLY A 84 33.99 -1.62 8.44
CA GLY A 84 34.78 -0.49 7.99
C GLY A 84 34.94 0.49 9.14
N ARG A 85 35.72 0.12 10.17
CA ARG A 85 36.45 1.15 10.91
C ARG A 85 37.79 1.27 10.17
N PRO A 86 38.10 2.39 9.50
CA PRO A 86 39.44 2.57 8.96
C PRO A 86 40.43 2.50 10.13
N ASP A 87 41.48 1.70 9.95
CA ASP A 87 42.59 1.63 10.90
C ASP A 87 43.13 3.05 11.13
N PRO A 88 43.41 3.46 12.38
CA PRO A 88 43.99 4.77 12.62
C PRO A 88 45.35 4.86 11.93
N LEU A 89 45.54 5.92 11.14
CA LEU A 89 46.80 6.21 10.46
C LEU A 89 47.96 6.22 11.46
N PRO A 90 49.13 5.61 11.14
CA PRO A 90 50.29 5.67 12.00
C PRO A 90 50.80 7.12 12.11
N PRO A 91 51.38 7.51 13.26
CA PRO A 91 51.82 8.88 13.49
C PRO A 91 52.93 9.25 12.51
N ALA A 92 52.81 10.45 11.92
CA ALA A 92 53.83 11.04 11.08
C ALA A 92 55.14 11.23 11.87
N ARG A 93 56.25 10.83 11.25
CA ARG A 93 57.62 11.04 11.75
C ARG A 93 58.10 12.46 11.47
#